data_AF-A0A973QGX4-F1
#
_entry.id   AF-A0A973QGX4-F1
#
_cell.length_a   1.000
_cell.length_b   1.000
_cell.length_c   1.000
_cell.angle_alpha   90.00
_cell.angle_beta   90.00
_cell.angle_gamma   90.00
#
_symmetry.space_group_name_H-M   'P 1'
#
loop_
_entity.id
_entity.type
_entity.pdbx_description
1 polymer ?
#
loop_
_entity_poly.entity_id
_entity_poly.type
_entity_poly.pdbx_seq_one_letter_code
_entity_poly.pdbx_strand_id
1 'polypeptide(L)' 'HVAYGYASQGCHVFLAEELTEGAPEREASEADMRQRRVAPDEWRALIRAGRVTDAATLAAYTLLGLHPGGAG' A
#
# COMPACT_ATOMS: atom_id res chain seq x y z
N HIS A 1 -9.81 -2.55 6.12
CA HIS A 1 -10.84 -2.41 7.17
C HIS A 1 -10.14 -2.61 8.51
N VAL A 2 -10.21 -1.65 9.45
CA VAL A 2 -9.64 -1.79 10.80
C VAL A 2 -10.80 -2.07 11.77
N ALA A 3 -10.63 -3.02 12.68
CA ALA A 3 -11.68 -3.44 13.61
C ALA A 3 -11.68 -2.58 14.89
N TYR A 4 -11.90 -1.26 14.75
CA TYR A 4 -11.99 -0.35 15.91
C TYR A 4 -13.09 -0.81 16.88
N GLY A 5 -12.76 -0.90 18.17
CA GLY A 5 -13.68 -1.40 19.21
C GLY A 5 -13.69 -2.92 19.37
N TYR A 6 -12.98 -3.67 18.51
CA TYR A 6 -12.77 -5.11 18.64
C TYR A 6 -11.28 -5.46 18.83
N ALA A 7 -10.40 -4.79 18.10
CA ALA A 7 -8.95 -5.02 18.16
C ALA A 7 -8.17 -3.71 18.28
N SER A 8 -7.03 -3.78 18.96
CA SER A 8 -6.01 -2.71 19.03
C SER A 8 -4.96 -2.84 17.90
N GLN A 9 -5.31 -3.51 16.81
CA GLN A 9 -4.39 -3.75 15.69
C GLN A 9 -3.92 -2.41 15.08
N GLY A 10 -2.61 -2.26 14.95
CA GLY A 10 -1.96 -1.16 14.23
C GLY A 10 -0.97 -1.70 13.20
N CYS A 11 -0.45 -0.80 12.36
CA CYS A 11 0.62 -1.11 11.41
C CYS A 11 1.71 -0.05 11.47
N HIS A 12 2.95 -0.46 11.17
CA HIS A 12 4.05 0.45 10.88
C HIS A 12 4.18 0.63 9.36
N VAL A 13 4.47 1.86 8.93
CA VAL A 13 4.67 2.19 7.51
C VAL A 13 6.12 2.61 7.32
N PHE A 14 6.76 2.04 6.31
CA PHE A 14 8.14 2.35 5.94
C PHE A 14 8.19 2.85 4.49
N LEU A 15 9.00 3.88 4.24
CA LEU A 15 9.33 4.34 2.90
C LEU A 15 10.65 3.69 2.48
N ALA A 16 10.58 2.81 1.48
CA ALA A 16 11.75 2.16 0.90
C ALA A 16 12.04 2.78 -0.47
N GLU A 17 13.26 3.24 -0.67
CA GLU A 17 13.73 3.91 -1.87
C GLU A 17 14.90 3.13 -2.48
N GLU A 18 15.34 3.52 -3.67
CA GLU A 18 16.50 2.91 -4.35
C GLU A 18 16.35 1.38 -4.56
N LEU A 19 15.13 0.95 -4.88
CA LEU A 19 14.79 -0.47 -5.03
C LEU A 19 15.37 -1.07 -6.32
N THR A 20 15.95 -2.26 -6.20
CA THR A 20 16.31 -3.12 -7.33
C THR A 20 15.29 -4.26 -7.44
N GLU A 21 14.88 -4.62 -8.65
CA GLU A 21 13.92 -5.69 -8.87
C GLU A 21 14.57 -7.07 -8.63
N GLY A 22 13.92 -7.89 -7.80
CA GLY A 22 14.32 -9.26 -7.49
C GLY A 22 13.27 -10.29 -7.87
N ALA A 23 13.64 -11.57 -7.82
CA ALA A 23 12.70 -12.68 -8.00
C ALA A 23 11.79 -12.81 -6.77
N PRO A 24 10.45 -12.99 -6.93
CA PRO A 24 9.56 -13.22 -5.79
C PRO A 24 9.88 -14.52 -5.06
N GLU A 25 10.00 -14.45 -3.73
CA GLU A 25 10.14 -15.61 -2.83
C GLU A 25 8.88 -15.68 -1.95
N ARG A 26 7.83 -16.35 -2.45
CA ARG A 26 6.51 -16.37 -1.81
C ARG A 26 6.37 -17.48 -0.79
N GLU A 27 5.71 -17.18 0.32
CA GLU A 27 5.23 -18.19 1.24
C GLU A 27 3.98 -18.91 0.71
N ALA A 28 3.62 -20.06 1.31
CA ALA A 28 2.43 -20.81 0.93
C ALA A 28 1.14 -19.99 1.04
N SER A 29 1.07 -19.08 2.01
CA SER A 29 -0.02 -18.12 2.21
C SER A 29 -0.12 -17.05 1.11
N GLU A 30 0.93 -16.88 0.30
CA GLU A 30 1.05 -15.83 -0.72
C GLU A 30 1.01 -16.38 -2.15
N ALA A 31 0.75 -17.68 -2.31
CA ALA A 31 0.87 -18.39 -3.57
C ALA A 31 0.03 -17.75 -4.71
N ASP A 32 -1.08 -17.11 -4.38
CA ASP A 32 -1.99 -16.44 -5.33
C ASP A 32 -1.77 -14.93 -5.47
N MET A 33 -0.81 -14.36 -4.72
CA MET A 33 -0.55 -12.93 -4.72
C MET A 33 -0.08 -12.45 -6.10
N ARG A 34 -0.61 -11.31 -6.53
CA ARG A 34 -0.23 -10.65 -7.78
C ARG A 34 0.30 -9.26 -7.50
N GLN A 35 1.43 -8.93 -8.12
CA GLN A 35 2.04 -7.61 -8.05
C GLN A 35 1.94 -6.91 -9.40
N ARG A 36 1.79 -5.58 -9.37
CA ARG A 36 1.78 -4.75 -10.56
C ARG A 36 2.29 -3.35 -10.21
N ARG A 37 3.14 -2.79 -11.06
CA ARG A 37 3.49 -1.36 -11.03
C ARG A 37 2.33 -0.55 -11.61
N VAL A 38 1.97 0.53 -10.94
CA VAL A 38 0.86 1.42 -11.36
C VAL A 38 1.36 2.85 -11.46
N ALA A 39 0.89 3.57 -12.48
CA ALA A 39 1.16 5.00 -12.58
C ALA A 39 0.37 5.76 -11.49
N PRO A 40 0.84 6.93 -11.03
CA PRO A 40 0.18 7.70 -9.98
C PRO A 40 -1.29 8.05 -10.29
N ASP A 41 -1.61 8.41 -11.54
CA ASP A 41 -2.99 8.72 -11.93
C ASP A 41 -3.90 7.50 -11.91
N GLU A 42 -3.40 6.36 -12.38
CA GLU A 42 -4.14 5.10 -12.33
C GLU A 42 -4.39 4.68 -10.88
N TRP A 43 -3.38 4.81 -10.01
CA TRP A 43 -3.51 4.53 -8.58
C TRP A 43 -4.62 5.37 -7.93
N ARG A 44 -4.64 6.68 -8.20
CA ARG A 44 -5.70 7.57 -7.72
C ARG A 44 -7.07 7.18 -8.27
N ALA A 45 -7.16 6.78 -9.53
CA ALA A 45 -8.40 6.31 -10.13
C ALA A 45 -8.91 5.02 -9.46
N LEU A 46 -8.03 4.08 -9.13
CA LEU A 46 -8.38 2.85 -8.41
C LEU A 46 -8.94 3.14 -7.01
N ILE A 47 -8.36 4.09 -6.28
CA ILE A 47 -8.88 4.54 -4.97
C ILE A 47 -10.27 5.16 -5.14
N ARG A 48 -10.43 6.12 -6.08
CA ARG A 48 -11.73 6.78 -6.31
C ARG A 48 -12.82 5.82 -6.74
N ALA A 49 -12.47 4.77 -7.48
CA ALA A 49 -13.39 3.73 -7.91
C ALA A 49 -13.68 2.69 -6.82
N GLY A 50 -13.13 2.83 -5.60
CA GLY A 50 -13.31 1.86 -4.51
C GLY A 50 -12.68 0.49 -4.80
N ARG A 51 -11.69 0.43 -5.69
CA ARG A 51 -10.96 -0.81 -6.03
C ARG A 51 -9.79 -1.06 -5.08
N VAL A 52 -9.32 -0.01 -4.40
CA VAL A 52 -8.37 -0.06 -3.28
C VAL A 52 -9.08 0.49 -2.06
N THR A 53 -9.39 -0.37 -1.11
CA THR A 53 -10.18 -0.04 0.09
C THR A 53 -9.51 -0.43 1.40
N ASP A 54 -8.33 -1.05 1.32
CA ASP A 54 -7.59 -1.41 2.51
C ASP A 54 -7.12 -0.16 3.27
N ALA A 55 -7.35 -0.16 4.58
CA ALA A 55 -7.18 1.03 5.41
C ALA A 55 -5.70 1.33 5.65
N ALA A 56 -4.87 0.31 5.86
CA ALA A 56 -3.43 0.48 6.03
C ALA A 56 -2.79 1.01 4.73
N THR A 57 -3.24 0.48 3.58
CA THR A 57 -2.82 0.95 2.25
C THR A 57 -3.17 2.43 2.01
N LEU A 58 -4.39 2.86 2.31
CA LEU A 58 -4.81 4.26 2.15
C LEU A 58 -4.08 5.20 3.13
N ALA A 59 -3.87 4.74 4.37
CA ALA A 59 -3.08 5.49 5.36
C ALA A 59 -1.63 5.67 4.90
N ALA A 60 -0.98 4.61 4.42
CA ALA A 60 0.38 4.66 3.90
C ALA A 60 0.51 5.63 2.72
N TYR A 61 -0.42 5.59 1.76
CA TYR A 61 -0.43 6.53 0.63
C TYR A 61 -0.61 7.99 1.07
N THR A 62 -1.47 8.23 2.08
CA THR A 62 -1.66 9.57 2.63
C THR A 62 -0.40 10.08 3.33
N LEU A 63 0.27 9.22 4.11
CA LEU A 63 1.53 9.56 4.77
C LEU A 63 2.64 9.87 3.77
N LEU A 64 2.70 9.13 2.65
CA LEU A 64 3.65 9.41 1.57
C LEU A 64 3.45 10.81 0.98
N GLY A 65 2.21 11.24 0.75
CA GLY A 65 1.92 12.59 0.24
C GLY A 65 2.21 13.72 1.24
N LEU A 66 2.27 13.42 2.54
CA LEU A 66 2.65 14.38 3.58
C LEU A 66 4.15 14.37 3.88
N HIS A 67 4.90 13.38 3.37
CA HIS A 67 6.33 13.26 3.59
C HIS A 67 7.08 14.39 2.84
N PRO A 68 8.02 15.10 3.48
CA PRO A 68 8.83 16.12 2.80
C PRO A 68 9.57 15.53 1.60
N GLY A 69 9.35 16.08 0.40
CA GLY A 69 9.90 15.54 -0.86
C GLY A 69 9.02 14.50 -1.57
N GLY A 70 7.88 14.11 -0.98
CA GLY A 70 6.85 13.32 -1.65
C GLY A 70 6.13 14.12 -2.74
N ALA A 71 5.94 13.52 -3.91
CA ALA A 71 5.29 14.16 -5.05
C ALA A 71 3.83 14.55 -4.75
N GLY A 72 3.54 15.84 -4.86
CA GLY A 72 2.19 16.36 -5.16
C GLY A 72 1.83 16.11 -6.62
#